data_AF-A0A7J4XMB5-F1
#
_entry.id   AF-A0A7J4XMB5-F1
#
_cell.length_a   1.000
_cell.length_b   1.000
_cell.length_c   1.000
_cell.angle_alpha   90.00
_cell.angle_beta   90.00
_cell.angle_gamma   90.00
#
_symmetry.space_group_name_H-M   'P 1'
#
loop_
_entity.id
_entity.type
_entity.pdbx_description
1 polymer ?
#
loop_
_entity_poly.entity_id
_entity_poly.type
_entity_poly.pdbx_seq_one_letter_code
_entity_poly.pdbx_strand_id
1 'polypeptide(L)' 'MKINLNKHIYEGWTVGDFIENLAWQVELIMSGGAIQKPFANKQELADWCKDNQPYYKKKISDVNNYFTQKYNLQ' A
#
# COMPACT_ATOMS: atom_id res chain seq x y z
N MET A 1 10.79 -9.60 3.33
CA MET A 1 11.24 -9.58 1.91
C MET A 1 11.93 -8.25 1.64
N LYS A 2 12.98 -8.22 0.82
CA LYS A 2 13.62 -6.95 0.44
C LYS A 2 12.71 -6.22 -0.57
N ILE A 3 12.23 -5.04 -0.19
CA ILE A 3 11.40 -4.18 -1.05
C ILE A 3 12.32 -3.30 -1.90
N ASN A 4 12.06 -3.21 -3.20
CA ASN A 4 12.78 -2.31 -4.10
C ASN A 4 11.96 -1.05 -4.38
N LEU A 5 12.26 0.04 -3.67
CA LEU A 5 11.55 1.32 -3.79
C LEU A 5 11.71 1.97 -5.18
N ASN A 6 12.85 1.78 -5.84
CA ASN A 6 13.16 2.44 -7.12
C ASN A 6 12.66 1.64 -8.34
N LYS A 7 11.97 0.51 -8.12
CA LYS A 7 11.43 -0.29 -9.20
C LYS A 7 10.30 0.49 -9.89
N HIS A 8 10.48 0.80 -11.17
CA HIS A 8 9.44 1.40 -11.99
C HIS A 8 8.27 0.44 -12.21
N ILE A 9 7.06 0.98 -12.16
CA ILE A 9 5.79 0.26 -12.29
C ILE A 9 4.97 0.81 -13.47
N TYR A 10 4.78 2.13 -13.54
CA TYR A 10 3.87 2.73 -14.53
C TYR A 10 4.32 4.16 -14.88
N GLU A 11 4.59 4.44 -16.15
CA GLU A 11 4.89 5.80 -16.66
C GLU A 11 5.87 6.61 -15.76
N GLY A 12 7.00 6.01 -15.42
CA GLY A 12 8.01 6.64 -14.56
C GLY A 12 7.77 6.49 -13.06
N TRP A 13 6.55 6.18 -12.60
CA TRP A 13 6.25 5.93 -11.19
C TRP A 13 6.96 4.68 -10.68
N THR A 14 7.59 4.84 -9.53
CA THR A 14 8.30 3.80 -8.80
C THR A 14 7.43 3.27 -7.65
N VAL A 15 7.83 2.11 -7.09
CA VAL A 15 7.24 1.58 -5.86
C VAL A 15 7.21 2.63 -4.74
N GLY A 16 8.25 3.46 -4.62
CA GLY A 16 8.33 4.55 -3.64
C GLY A 16 7.22 5.58 -3.84
N ASP A 17 7.00 6.04 -5.08
CA ASP A 17 5.96 7.03 -5.39
C ASP A 17 4.56 6.53 -5.02
N PHE A 18 4.29 5.25 -5.29
CA PHE A 18 3.04 4.60 -4.88
C PHE A 18 2.87 4.53 -3.35
N ILE A 19 3.95 4.20 -2.63
CA ILE A 19 3.94 4.15 -1.17
C ILE A 19 3.68 5.54 -0.59
N GLU A 20 4.39 6.57 -1.06
CA GLU A 20 4.26 7.95 -0.57
C GLU A 20 2.84 8.48 -0.78
N ASN A 21 2.23 8.19 -1.93
CA ASN A 21 0.87 8.62 -2.24
C ASN A 21 -0.19 7.97 -1.33
N LEU A 22 -0.01 6.70 -0.98
CA LEU A 22 -0.95 5.93 -0.16
C LEU A 22 -0.71 6.07 1.35
N ALA A 23 0.51 6.43 1.78
CA ALA A 23 0.96 6.28 3.16
C ALA A 23 0.05 6.96 4.18
N TRP A 24 -0.35 8.22 3.93
CA TRP A 24 -1.16 8.98 4.88
C TRP A 24 -2.55 8.38 5.11
N GLN A 25 -3.17 7.83 4.05
CA GLN A 25 -4.49 7.19 4.15
C GLN A 25 -4.39 5.87 4.89
N VAL A 26 -3.38 5.06 4.55
CA VAL A 26 -3.14 3.78 5.23
C VAL A 26 -2.83 4.03 6.71
N GLU A 27 -2.04 5.04 7.04
CA GLU A 27 -1.76 5.43 8.43
C GLU A 27 -3.01 5.87 9.18
N LEU A 28 -3.83 6.72 8.58
CA LEU A 28 -5.10 7.16 9.18
C LEU A 28 -6.05 5.99 9.44
N ILE A 29 -6.14 5.03 8.51
CA ILE A 29 -6.95 3.82 8.65
C ILE A 29 -6.39 2.92 9.76
N MET A 30 -5.08 2.65 9.75
CA MET A 30 -4.45 1.77 10.73
C MET A 30 -4.38 2.34 12.14
N SER A 31 -4.37 3.66 12.29
CA SER A 31 -4.45 4.34 13.60
C SER A 31 -5.88 4.43 14.15
N GLY A 32 -6.89 3.97 13.40
CA GLY A 32 -8.30 4.10 13.77
C GLY A 32 -8.86 5.52 13.63
N GLY A 33 -8.18 6.40 12.89
CA GLY A 33 -8.63 7.78 12.63
C GLY A 33 -9.58 7.91 11.43
N ALA A 34 -9.73 6.87 10.62
CA ALA A 34 -10.68 6.83 9.51
C ALA A 34 -12.01 6.17 9.90
N ILE A 35 -13.07 6.44 9.13
CA ILE A 35 -14.35 5.71 9.23
C ILE A 35 -14.14 4.22 8.90
N GLN A 36 -13.25 3.94 7.96
CA GLN A 36 -12.84 2.59 7.63
C GLN A 36 -12.03 2.00 8.79
N LYS A 37 -12.37 0.77 9.20
CA LYS A 37 -11.64 0.04 10.24
C LYS A 37 -10.21 -0.31 9.77
N PRO A 38 -9.24 -0.44 10.70
CA PRO A 38 -7.93 -0.98 10.39
C PRO A 38 -8.01 -2.31 9.63
N PHE A 39 -7.08 -2.52 8.68
CA PHE A 39 -7.01 -3.75 7.90
C PHE A 39 -6.69 -4.94 8.81
N ALA A 40 -7.46 -6.03 8.67
CA ALA A 40 -7.28 -7.22 9.51
C ALA A 40 -6.21 -8.17 8.96
N ASN A 41 -5.94 -8.14 7.65
CA ASN A 41 -5.03 -9.07 6.99
C ASN A 41 -4.41 -8.46 5.72
N LYS A 42 -3.40 -9.14 5.17
CA LYS A 42 -2.70 -8.68 3.96
C LYS A 42 -3.61 -8.55 2.74
N GLN A 43 -4.67 -9.36 2.64
CA GLN A 43 -5.53 -9.40 1.47
C GLN A 43 -6.41 -8.16 1.39
N GLU A 44 -7.01 -7.76 2.52
CA GLU A 44 -7.76 -6.50 2.64
C GLU A 44 -6.89 -5.29 2.31
N LEU A 45 -5.68 -5.23 2.86
CA LEU A 45 -4.74 -4.14 2.58
C LEU A 45 -4.36 -4.10 1.09
N ALA A 46 -4.09 -5.26 0.48
CA ALA A 46 -3.71 -5.35 -0.92
C ALA A 46 -4.84 -4.96 -1.89
N ASP A 47 -6.08 -5.32 -1.57
CA ASP A 47 -7.25 -4.95 -2.36
C ASP A 47 -7.51 -3.44 -2.24
N TRP A 48 -7.42 -2.90 -1.02
CA TRP A 48 -7.55 -1.47 -0.81
C TRP A 48 -6.46 -0.67 -1.54
N CYS A 49 -5.19 -1.11 -1.49
CA CYS A 49 -4.11 -0.46 -2.24
C CYS A 49 -4.39 -0.46 -3.74
N LYS A 50 -4.79 -1.61 -4.32
CA LYS A 50 -5.13 -1.72 -5.75
C LYS A 50 -6.22 -0.72 -6.16
N ASP A 51 -7.24 -0.56 -5.32
CA ASP A 51 -8.40 0.27 -5.66
C ASP A 51 -8.09 1.77 -5.48
N ASN A 52 -7.23 2.15 -4.53
CA ASN A 52 -6.93 3.54 -4.19
C ASN A 52 -5.64 4.09 -4.80
N GLN A 53 -4.72 3.23 -5.25
CA GLN A 53 -3.47 3.68 -5.87
C GLN A 53 -3.73 4.40 -7.20
N PRO A 54 -2.95 5.44 -7.52
CA PRO A 54 -3.16 6.24 -8.71
C PRO A 54 -2.73 5.46 -9.97
N TYR A 55 -3.41 5.69 -11.12
CA TYR A 55 -3.07 5.16 -12.47
C TYR A 55 -3.11 3.63 -12.67
N TYR A 56 -2.42 2.85 -11.85
CA TYR A 56 -2.22 1.43 -12.04
C TYR A 56 -3.22 0.63 -11.20
N LYS A 57 -4.32 0.11 -11.75
CA LYS A 57 -5.35 -0.62 -10.97
C LYS A 57 -5.09 -2.12 -10.79
N LYS A 58 -3.82 -2.49 -10.59
CA LYS A 58 -3.38 -3.86 -10.29
C LYS A 58 -2.53 -3.88 -9.03
N LYS A 59 -2.53 -5.01 -8.31
CA LYS A 59 -1.70 -5.20 -7.12
C LYS A 59 -0.22 -5.00 -7.45
N ILE A 60 0.47 -4.17 -6.68
CA ILE A 60 1.92 -4.00 -6.73
C ILE A 60 2.49 -4.71 -5.51
N SER A 61 3.08 -5.90 -5.70
CA SER A 61 3.54 -6.75 -4.59
C SER A 61 4.48 -6.01 -3.63
N ASP A 62 5.37 -5.17 -4.15
CA ASP A 62 6.33 -4.44 -3.32
C ASP A 62 5.68 -3.35 -2.45
N VAL A 63 4.63 -2.68 -2.95
CA VAL A 63 3.82 -1.71 -2.19
C VAL A 63 3.02 -2.42 -1.11
N ASN A 64 2.35 -3.52 -1.46
CA ASN A 64 1.57 -4.32 -0.52
C ASN A 64 2.47 -4.87 0.59
N ASN A 65 3.61 -5.46 0.21
CA ASN A 65 4.59 -6.00 1.15
C ASN A 65 5.15 -4.93 2.10
N TYR A 66 5.34 -3.69 1.63
CA TYR A 66 5.78 -2.59 2.47
C TYR A 66 4.79 -2.32 3.61
N PHE A 67 3.52 -2.11 3.29
CA PHE A 67 2.52 -1.82 4.31
C PHE A 67 2.19 -3.04 5.19
N THR A 68 2.11 -4.24 4.61
CA THR A 68 1.95 -5.49 5.38
C THR A 68 3.07 -5.67 6.40
N GLN A 69 4.34 -5.40 6.03
CA GLN A 69 5.46 -5.45 6.97
C GLN A 69 5.39 -4.31 8.00
N LYS A 70 5.06 -3.08 7.59
CA LYS A 70 4.95 -1.92 8.48
C LYS A 70 3.94 -2.15 9.61
N TYR A 71 2.82 -2.81 9.32
CA TYR A 71 1.74 -3.05 10.29
C TYR A 71 1.63 -4.50 10.78
N ASN A 72 2.63 -5.34 10.48
CA ASN A 72 2.71 -6.74 10.89
C ASN A 72 1.44 -7.57 10.57
N LEU A 73 0.84 -7.33 9.40
CA LEU A 73 -0.34 -8.04 8.93
C LEU A 73 0.05 -9.44 8.41
N GLN A 74 -0.76 -10.45 8.71
CA GLN A 74 -0.55 -11.85 8.29
C GLN A 74 -1.23 -12.15 6.94
#